data_AF-A0AAD1WBK4-F1
#
_entry.id   AF-A0AAD1WBK4-F1
#
_cell.length_a   1.000
_cell.length_b   1.000
_cell.length_c   1.000
_cell.angle_alpha   90.00
_cell.angle_beta   90.00
_cell.angle_gamma   90.00
#
_symmetry.space_group_name_H-M   'P 1'
#
loop_
_entity.id
_entity.type
_entity.pdbx_description
1 polymer ?
#
loop_
_entity_poly.entity_id
_entity_poly.type
_entity_poly.pdbx_seq_one_letter_code
_entity_poly.pdbx_strand_id
1 'polypeptide(L)'
;MPRHTLSDHQLTRKNYMVKNLKRFRKQLERESGRLVAAQCDFFPKTFELPAEYHLFVEEFRRNPGITWIMKPVARSQGRGIFLFRKLKDIMDWRKDGGRTDDQKDEIPVENYVVQRYIENPYLIGGRKFDLRVYVLVTSVRYNLIYSRN
;
A
#
# COMPACT_ATOMS: atom_id res chain seq x y z
N MET A 1 21.53 -20.83 -8.08
CA MET A 1 20.58 -20.55 -6.98
C MET A 1 19.51 -19.58 -7.49
N PRO A 2 18.21 -19.89 -7.38
CA PRO A 2 17.16 -18.94 -7.75
C PRO A 2 17.28 -17.69 -6.86
N ARG A 3 17.34 -16.50 -7.46
CA ARG A 3 17.47 -15.21 -6.75
C ARG A 3 16.16 -14.68 -6.17
N HIS A 4 15.07 -15.40 -6.37
CA HIS A 4 13.71 -15.02 -5.98
C HIS A 4 13.01 -16.18 -5.30
N THR A 5 12.32 -15.90 -4.20
CA THR A 5 11.44 -16.91 -3.59
C THR A 5 10.11 -16.91 -4.35
N LEU A 6 9.43 -18.07 -4.41
CA LEU A 6 8.17 -18.25 -5.15
C LEU A 6 7.04 -17.30 -4.70
N SER A 7 7.20 -16.64 -3.55
CA SER A 7 6.23 -15.76 -2.90
C SER A 7 6.67 -14.28 -2.78
N ASP A 8 7.75 -13.83 -3.43
CA ASP A 8 8.30 -12.46 -3.30
C ASP A 8 7.26 -11.34 -3.53
N HIS A 9 6.24 -11.60 -4.37
CA HIS A 9 5.18 -10.65 -4.68
C HIS A 9 4.32 -10.27 -3.45
N GLN A 10 4.29 -11.09 -2.41
CA GLN A 10 3.55 -10.82 -1.15
C GLN A 10 4.14 -9.64 -0.37
N LEU A 11 5.44 -9.39 -0.54
CA LEU A 11 6.17 -8.29 0.10
C LEU A 11 6.39 -7.12 -0.86
N THR A 12 6.53 -7.38 -2.16
CA THR A 12 6.90 -6.36 -3.14
C THR A 12 5.71 -5.66 -3.79
N ARG A 13 4.51 -6.28 -3.83
CA ARG A 13 3.29 -5.61 -4.33
C ARG A 13 2.59 -4.86 -3.20
N LYS A 14 2.21 -3.61 -3.50
CA LYS A 14 1.68 -2.67 -2.48
C LYS A 14 0.42 -3.20 -1.79
N ASN A 15 -0.50 -3.82 -2.53
CA ASN A 15 -1.74 -4.35 -1.96
C ASN A 15 -1.51 -5.56 -1.03
N TYR A 16 -0.66 -6.51 -1.43
CA TYR A 16 -0.34 -7.66 -0.60
C TYR A 16 0.43 -7.25 0.66
N MET A 17 1.37 -6.32 0.54
CA MET A 17 2.05 -5.74 1.70
C MET A 17 1.04 -5.15 2.70
N VAL A 18 0.09 -4.33 2.23
CA VAL A 18 -0.95 -3.72 3.09
C VAL A 18 -1.83 -4.79 3.75
N LYS A 19 -2.25 -5.82 3.00
CA LYS A 19 -3.04 -6.94 3.53
C LYS A 19 -2.27 -7.70 4.60
N ASN A 20 -1.00 -8.00 4.36
CA ASN A 20 -0.14 -8.73 5.28
C ASN A 20 0.12 -7.92 6.55
N LEU A 21 0.37 -6.61 6.44
CA LEU A 21 0.53 -5.72 7.60
C LEU A 21 -0.76 -5.60 8.42
N LYS A 22 -1.92 -5.45 7.77
CA LYS A 22 -3.23 -5.45 8.46
C LYS A 22 -3.49 -6.77 9.18
N ARG A 23 -3.14 -7.91 8.56
CA ARG A 23 -3.27 -9.25 9.17
C ARG A 23 -2.33 -9.42 10.36
N PHE A 24 -1.08 -9.01 10.22
CA PHE A 24 -0.06 -9.07 11.27
C PHE A 24 -0.48 -8.25 12.50
N ARG A 25 -0.97 -7.02 12.31
CA ARG A 25 -1.51 -6.18 13.39
C ARG A 25 -2.65 -6.89 14.14
N LYS A 26 -3.62 -7.46 13.42
CA LYS A 26 -4.76 -8.18 14.03
C LYS A 26 -4.30 -9.42 14.81
N GLN A 27 -3.27 -10.11 14.32
CA GLN A 27 -2.69 -11.26 15.01
C GLN A 27 -2.01 -10.82 16.31
N LEU A 28 -1.16 -9.78 16.26
CA LEU A 28 -0.53 -9.22 17.45
C LEU A 28 -1.54 -8.72 18.49
N GLU A 29 -2.64 -8.10 18.05
CA GLU A 29 -3.69 -7.64 18.97
C GLU A 29 -4.34 -8.81 19.72
N ARG A 30 -4.50 -9.97 19.07
CA ARG A 30 -5.04 -11.19 19.68
C ARG A 30 -4.04 -11.87 20.63
N GLU A 31 -2.77 -11.93 20.25
CA GLU A 31 -1.75 -12.70 20.98
C GLU A 31 -1.11 -11.90 22.12
N SER A 32 -0.92 -10.60 21.94
CA SER A 32 -0.12 -9.75 22.84
C SER A 32 -0.83 -8.46 23.26
N GLY A 33 -2.09 -8.30 22.87
CA GLY A 33 -2.92 -7.16 23.25
C GLY A 33 -2.69 -5.90 22.41
N ARG A 34 -3.58 -4.91 22.62
CA ARG A 34 -3.64 -3.70 21.80
C ARG A 34 -2.40 -2.80 21.89
N LEU A 35 -1.73 -2.75 23.04
CA LEU A 35 -0.53 -1.92 23.23
C LEU A 35 0.63 -2.38 22.35
N VAL A 36 0.83 -3.70 22.22
CA VAL A 36 1.87 -4.26 21.35
C VAL A 36 1.48 -4.06 19.88
N ALA A 37 0.20 -4.27 19.54
CA ALA A 37 -0.29 -4.03 18.18
C ALA A 37 -0.18 -2.56 17.73
N ALA A 38 -0.17 -1.59 18.64
CA ALA A 38 0.05 -0.17 18.34
C ALA A 38 1.47 0.10 17.79
N GLN A 39 2.44 -0.80 18.05
CA GLN A 39 3.75 -0.71 17.41
C GLN A 39 3.67 -0.86 15.88
N CYS A 40 2.57 -1.40 15.34
CA CYS A 40 2.31 -1.45 13.90
C CYS A 40 1.80 -0.12 13.30
N ASP A 41 1.69 0.96 14.07
CA ASP A 41 1.30 2.28 13.55
C ASP A 41 2.41 2.98 12.75
N PHE A 42 3.50 2.26 12.41
CA PHE A 42 4.59 2.75 11.56
C PHE A 42 4.19 2.96 10.09
N PHE A 43 3.07 2.41 9.63
CA PHE A 43 2.58 2.61 8.27
C PHE A 43 1.28 3.43 8.27
N PRO A 44 1.13 4.44 7.39
CA PRO A 44 -0.07 5.26 7.35
C PRO A 44 -1.32 4.45 6.98
N LYS A 45 -2.50 4.93 7.41
CA LYS A 45 -3.78 4.32 7.06
C LYS A 45 -3.92 4.20 5.53
N THR A 46 -4.25 3.00 5.08
CA THR A 46 -4.15 2.59 3.67
C THR A 46 -5.33 1.72 3.25
N PHE A 47 -5.84 1.95 2.04
CA PHE A 47 -7.00 1.28 1.44
C PHE A 47 -6.68 0.80 0.01
N GLU A 48 -7.15 -0.37 -0.38
CA GLU A 48 -7.08 -0.90 -1.74
C GLU A 48 -8.37 -0.57 -2.51
N LEU A 49 -8.26 0.15 -3.62
CA LEU A 49 -9.37 0.43 -4.51
C LEU A 49 -9.37 -0.52 -5.72
N PRO A 50 -10.56 -0.99 -6.16
CA PRO A 50 -11.90 -0.56 -5.71
C PRO A 50 -12.45 -1.27 -4.45
N ALA A 51 -11.80 -2.34 -3.98
CA ALA A 51 -12.33 -3.23 -2.95
C ALA A 51 -12.74 -2.55 -1.63
N GLU A 52 -11.95 -1.57 -1.16
CA GLU A 52 -12.15 -0.84 0.10
C GLU A 52 -12.67 0.59 -0.13
N TYR A 53 -13.33 0.86 -1.27
CA TYR A 53 -13.79 2.23 -1.62
C TYR A 53 -14.72 2.84 -0.58
N HIS A 54 -15.69 2.07 -0.09
CA HIS A 54 -16.65 2.54 0.91
C HIS A 54 -15.96 2.93 2.23
N LEU A 55 -15.04 2.09 2.72
CA LEU A 55 -14.24 2.38 3.93
C LEU A 55 -13.38 3.62 3.74
N PHE A 56 -12.79 3.78 2.56
CA PHE A 56 -12.01 4.96 2.23
C PHE A 56 -12.88 6.23 2.25
N VAL A 57 -14.05 6.22 1.62
CA VAL A 57 -14.96 7.39 1.57
C VAL A 57 -15.44 7.77 2.96
N GLU A 58 -15.73 6.80 3.82
CA GLU A 58 -16.09 7.05 5.22
C GLU A 58 -14.95 7.74 5.99
N GLU A 59 -13.72 7.21 5.90
CA GLU A 59 -12.56 7.81 6.55
C GLU A 59 -12.25 9.20 6.01
N PHE A 60 -12.40 9.39 4.70
CA PHE A 60 -12.18 10.66 4.01
C PHE A 60 -13.16 11.72 4.51
N ARG A 61 -14.45 11.37 4.66
CA ARG A 61 -15.48 12.29 5.19
C ARG A 61 -15.25 12.63 6.65
N ARG A 62 -14.76 11.67 7.45
CA ARG A 62 -14.47 11.87 8.87
C ARG A 62 -13.29 12.83 9.11
N ASN A 63 -12.37 12.92 8.15
CA ASN A 63 -11.16 13.73 8.28
C ASN A 63 -10.96 14.65 7.05
N PRO A 64 -11.79 15.70 6.91
CA PRO A 64 -11.66 16.62 5.78
C PRO A 64 -10.32 17.36 5.79
N GLY A 65 -9.81 17.69 4.61
CA GLY A 65 -8.57 18.49 4.45
C GLY A 65 -7.27 17.70 4.47
N ILE A 66 -7.29 16.43 4.90
CA ILE A 66 -6.11 15.56 4.85
C ILE A 66 -5.67 15.31 3.40
N THR A 67 -4.36 15.40 3.16
CA THR A 67 -3.76 14.98 1.89
C THR A 67 -3.65 13.45 1.81
N TRP A 68 -4.07 12.90 0.68
CA TRP A 68 -3.97 11.49 0.36
C TRP A 68 -3.05 11.29 -0.84
N ILE A 69 -2.42 10.12 -0.91
CA ILE A 69 -1.58 9.67 -2.02
C ILE A 69 -2.17 8.42 -2.64
N MET A 70 -2.37 8.44 -3.96
CA MET A 70 -2.76 7.29 -4.75
C MET A 70 -1.58 6.72 -5.50
N LYS A 71 -1.44 5.40 -5.46
CA LYS A 71 -0.32 4.66 -6.07
C LYS A 71 -0.88 3.43 -6.81
N PRO A 72 -0.52 3.18 -8.08
CA PRO A 72 -0.90 1.95 -8.76
C PRO A 72 -0.25 0.74 -8.05
N VAL A 73 -0.97 -0.37 -7.93
CA VAL A 73 -0.49 -1.56 -7.22
C VAL A 73 0.77 -2.14 -7.86
N ALA A 74 0.75 -2.27 -9.19
CA ALA A 74 1.77 -3.01 -9.95
C ALA A 74 2.85 -2.13 -10.60
N ARG A 75 2.77 -0.79 -10.50
CA ARG A 75 3.76 0.13 -11.09
C ARG A 75 4.86 0.54 -10.10
N SER A 76 6.00 0.93 -10.64
CA SER A 76 7.18 1.42 -9.91
C SER A 76 7.67 2.78 -10.48
N GLN A 77 8.77 3.32 -9.94
CA GLN A 77 9.42 4.56 -10.41
C GLN A 77 8.56 5.84 -10.29
N GLY A 78 7.56 5.84 -9.43
CA GLY A 78 6.70 7.01 -9.23
C GLY A 78 5.64 7.23 -10.32
N ARG A 79 5.59 6.38 -11.35
CA ARG A 79 4.60 6.51 -12.44
C ARG A 79 3.19 6.25 -11.93
N GLY A 80 2.27 7.16 -12.26
CA GLY A 80 0.86 7.11 -11.86
C GLY A 80 0.60 7.46 -10.39
N ILE A 81 1.61 7.96 -9.66
CA ILE A 81 1.40 8.48 -8.30
C ILE A 81 0.80 9.88 -8.39
N PHE A 82 -0.25 10.13 -7.62
CA PHE A 82 -0.81 11.47 -7.49
C PHE A 82 -1.27 11.76 -6.07
N LEU A 83 -1.25 13.03 -5.70
CA LEU A 83 -1.74 13.55 -4.44
C LEU A 83 -3.10 14.20 -4.65
N PHE A 84 -3.99 14.06 -3.68
CA PHE A 84 -5.29 14.71 -3.73
C PHE A 84 -5.79 15.08 -2.33
N ARG A 85 -6.69 16.06 -2.29
CA ARG A 85 -7.35 16.52 -1.05
C ARG A 85 -8.86 16.53 -1.17
N LYS A 86 -9.41 16.48 -2.39
CA LYS A 86 -10.84 16.43 -2.67
C LYS A 86 -11.14 15.18 -3.48
N LEU A 87 -12.31 14.57 -3.28
CA LEU A 87 -12.73 13.42 -4.10
C LEU A 87 -12.88 13.78 -5.58
N LYS A 88 -13.18 15.06 -5.88
CA LYS A 88 -13.25 15.57 -7.25
C LYS A 88 -11.92 15.39 -7.99
N ASP A 89 -10.78 15.60 -7.31
CA ASP A 89 -9.45 15.45 -7.88
C ASP A 89 -9.23 14.02 -8.43
N ILE A 90 -9.80 12.99 -7.80
CA ILE A 90 -9.74 11.60 -8.30
C ILE A 90 -10.54 11.44 -9.58
N MET A 91 -11.72 12.06 -9.65
CA MET A 91 -12.59 11.99 -10.84
C MET A 91 -11.96 12.70 -12.03
N ASP A 92 -11.41 13.89 -11.79
CA ASP A 92 -10.75 14.69 -12.82
C ASP A 92 -9.48 13.96 -13.31
N TRP A 93 -8.67 13.39 -12.41
CA TRP A 93 -7.51 12.56 -12.76
C TRP A 93 -7.87 11.33 -13.62
N ARG A 94 -9.04 10.71 -13.39
CA ARG A 94 -9.53 9.61 -14.24
C ARG A 94 -9.94 10.07 -15.64
N LYS A 95 -10.44 11.31 -15.78
CA LYS A 95 -10.92 11.88 -17.04
C LYS A 95 -9.78 12.40 -17.91
N ASP A 96 -8.77 13.04 -17.30
CA ASP A 96 -7.66 13.71 -18.00
C ASP A 96 -6.61 12.75 -18.58
N GLY A 97 -6.89 11.45 -18.66
CA GLY A 97 -5.97 10.51 -19.29
C GLY A 97 -4.88 9.99 -18.36
N GLY A 98 -5.24 9.51 -17.15
CA GLY A 98 -4.42 8.53 -16.43
C GLY A 98 -4.08 7.26 -17.25
N ARG A 99 -4.65 7.14 -18.46
CA ARG A 99 -4.29 6.23 -19.53
C ARG A 99 -3.28 6.91 -20.45
N THR A 100 -2.05 6.41 -20.48
CA THR A 100 -1.11 6.70 -21.57
C THR A 100 -1.76 6.29 -22.90
N ASP A 101 -1.57 7.09 -23.96
CA ASP A 101 -2.18 6.92 -25.30
C ASP A 101 -2.00 5.51 -25.91
N ASP A 102 -1.04 4.73 -25.42
CA ASP A 102 -0.71 3.37 -25.89
C ASP A 102 -1.71 2.26 -25.49
N GLN A 103 -2.80 2.56 -24.78
CA GLN A 103 -3.67 1.51 -24.19
C GLN A 103 -5.16 1.80 -24.37
N LYS A 104 -5.64 1.85 -25.61
CA LYS A 104 -7.08 1.96 -25.93
C LYS A 104 -7.83 0.62 -25.95
N ASP A 105 -7.13 -0.51 -25.97
CA ASP A 105 -7.76 -1.82 -26.05
C ASP A 105 -7.76 -2.54 -24.69
N GLU A 106 -8.97 -2.83 -24.17
CA GLU A 106 -9.29 -3.79 -23.11
C GLU A 106 -8.38 -3.83 -21.85
N ILE A 107 -8.14 -2.69 -21.19
CA ILE A 107 -7.41 -2.71 -19.91
C ILE A 107 -8.35 -3.07 -18.74
N PRO A 108 -7.98 -4.06 -17.89
CA PRO A 108 -8.62 -4.29 -16.59
C PRO A 108 -8.65 -3.03 -15.74
N VAL A 109 -9.66 -2.89 -14.86
CA VAL A 109 -9.70 -1.83 -13.84
C VAL A 109 -8.39 -1.89 -13.04
N GLU A 110 -7.50 -0.92 -13.26
CA GLU A 110 -6.20 -0.90 -12.58
C GLU A 110 -6.43 -0.67 -11.08
N ASN A 111 -5.87 -1.55 -10.25
CA ASN A 111 -6.00 -1.45 -8.80
C ASN A 111 -5.05 -0.40 -8.23
N TYR A 112 -5.57 0.41 -7.31
CA TYR A 112 -4.82 1.48 -6.64
C TYR A 112 -4.77 1.23 -5.14
N VAL A 113 -3.70 1.70 -4.53
CA VAL A 113 -3.61 1.87 -3.09
C VAL A 113 -3.74 3.36 -2.78
N VAL A 114 -4.72 3.70 -1.95
CA VAL A 114 -4.92 5.03 -1.38
C VAL A 114 -4.34 5.02 0.03
N GLN A 115 -3.45 5.94 0.32
CA GLN A 115 -2.77 6.01 1.60
C GLN A 115 -2.79 7.45 2.12
N ARG A 116 -2.94 7.64 3.43
CA ARG A 116 -2.78 8.98 4.04
C ARG A 116 -1.36 9.48 3.78
N TYR A 117 -1.23 10.68 3.22
CA TYR A 117 0.07 11.28 2.97
C TYR A 117 0.69 11.78 4.28
N ILE A 118 1.99 11.60 4.45
CA ILE A 118 2.75 12.14 5.58
C ILE A 118 3.09 13.59 5.24
N GLU A 119 2.31 14.52 5.81
CA GLU A 119 2.38 15.96 5.53
C GLU A 119 3.59 16.63 6.18
N ASN A 120 4.02 16.14 7.34
CA ASN A 120 5.16 16.67 8.09
C ASN A 120 6.33 15.66 8.07
N PRO A 121 6.97 15.41 6.92
CA PRO A 121 8.17 14.57 6.87
C PRO A 121 9.35 15.31 7.50
N TYR A 122 10.31 14.56 8.03
CA TYR A 122 11.61 15.12 8.37
C TYR A 122 12.33 15.59 7.09
N LEU A 123 12.96 16.77 7.16
CA LEU A 123 13.57 17.45 6.01
C LEU A 123 15.08 17.60 6.23
N ILE A 124 15.85 17.37 5.18
CA ILE A 124 17.28 17.71 5.13
C ILE A 124 17.43 18.82 4.08
N GLY A 125 17.93 19.99 4.50
CA GLY A 125 18.06 21.16 3.61
C GLY A 125 16.73 21.59 2.97
N GLY A 126 15.61 21.45 3.68
CA GLY A 126 14.26 21.78 3.19
C GLY A 126 13.68 20.78 2.19
N ARG A 127 14.35 19.64 1.92
CA ARG A 127 13.88 18.61 1.00
C ARG A 127 13.46 17.34 1.75
N LYS A 128 12.33 16.77 1.33
CA LYS A 128 11.87 15.44 1.77
C LYS A 128 12.77 14.37 1.19
N PHE A 129 13.06 13.33 1.98
CA PHE A 129 13.79 12.15 1.54
C PHE A 129 13.15 10.87 2.11
N ASP A 130 13.52 9.72 1.56
CA ASP A 130 13.24 8.39 2.12
C ASP A 130 14.54 7.60 2.30
N LEU A 131 14.53 6.63 3.20
CA LEU A 131 15.67 5.75 3.45
C LEU A 131 15.49 4.43 2.71
N ARG A 132 16.49 4.04 1.92
CA ARG A 132 16.56 2.71 1.31
C ARG A 132 17.30 1.74 2.23
N VAL A 133 16.55 0.82 2.83
CA VAL A 133 17.11 -0.27 3.63
C VAL A 133 17.09 -1.56 2.80
N TYR A 134 18.24 -2.23 2.70
CA TYR A 134 18.37 -3.52 2.03
C TYR A 134 18.35 -4.65 3.05
N VAL A 135 17.45 -5.62 2.88
CA VAL A 135 17.32 -6.79 3.76
C VAL A 135 17.56 -8.05 2.92
N LEU A 136 18.54 -8.87 3.34
CA LEU A 136 18.82 -10.17 2.73
C LEU A 136 18.17 -11.28 3.55
N VAL A 137 17.22 -12.00 2.94
CA VAL A 137 16.64 -13.21 3.52
C VAL A 137 17.45 -14.40 3.03
N THR A 138 18.18 -15.05 3.93
CA THR A 138 19.08 -16.17 3.61
C THR A 138 18.39 -17.53 3.61
N SER A 139 17.23 -17.65 4.27
CA SER A 139 16.45 -18.89 4.33
C SER A 139 14.98 -18.59 4.62
N VAL A 140 14.08 -19.33 3.97
CA VAL A 140 12.64 -19.36 4.26
C VAL A 140 12.25 -20.79 4.56
N ARG A 141 11.70 -21.07 5.75
CA ARG A 141 11.14 -22.38 6.08
C ARG A 141 9.65 -22.39 5.77
N TYR A 142 9.23 -23.23 4.84
CA TYR A 142 7.82 -23.56 4.69
C TYR A 142 7.50 -24.67 5.69
N ASN A 143 6.59 -24.43 6.63
CA ASN A 143 6.10 -25.49 7.52
C ASN A 143 5.24 -26.45 6.69
N LEU A 144 5.86 -27.47 6.10
CA LEU A 144 5.17 -28.65 5.57
C LEU A 144 4.64 -29.44 6.77
N ILE A 145 3.35 -29.29 7.07
CA ILE A 145 2.64 -30.19 7.97
C ILE A 145 2.44 -31.49 7.20
N TYR A 146 3.35 -32.44 7.36
CA TYR A 146 3.08 -33.83 7.03
C TYR A 146 2.24 -34.43 8.16
N SER A 147 0.93 -34.65 7.95
CA SER A 147 0.24 -35.68 8.74
C SER A 147 0.57 -37.02 8.11
N ARG A 148 1.40 -37.83 8.78
CA ARG A 148 1.42 -39.27 8.52
C ARG A 148 0.13 -39.85 9.11
N ASN A 149 -0.69 -40.47 8.28
CA ASN A 149 -1.66 -41.47 8.70
C ASN A 149 -0.93 -42.72 9.20
#